data_AF-A0A345ZJ33-F1
#
_entry.id   AF-A0A345ZJ33-F1
#
_cell.length_a   1.000
_cell.length_b   1.000
_cell.length_c   1.000
_cell.angle_alpha   90.00
_cell.angle_beta   90.00
_cell.angle_gamma   90.00
#
_symmetry.space_group_name_H-M   'P 1'
#
loop_
_entity.id
_entity.type
_entity.pdbx_description
1 polymer ?
#
loop_
_entity_poly.entity_id
_entity_poly.type
_entity_poly.pdbx_seq_one_letter_code
_entity_poly.pdbx_strand_id
1 'polypeptide(L)'
;MKVLLRRIARQGGGVEFKAYRRPDGAFVLVPDCLVASRDAQGRHGPLTLVARFDVDCPLDDPVWHRVLADIDRQSYAVVRRDTGEQLIRLATGHAIV
;
A
#
# COMPACT_ATOMS: atom_id res chain seq x y z
N MET A 1 -0.14 -17.20 -5.24
CA MET A 1 0.82 -16.58 -4.30
C MET A 1 2.04 -16.12 -5.09
N LYS A 2 2.03 -14.87 -5.55
CA LYS A 2 3.16 -14.29 -6.30
C LYS A 2 4.37 -14.06 -5.39
N VAL A 3 5.51 -13.86 -6.03
CA VAL A 3 6.85 -13.66 -5.46
C VAL A 3 6.91 -12.58 -4.36
N LEU A 4 6.05 -11.56 -4.41
CA LEU A 4 6.06 -10.42 -3.48
C LEU A 4 5.78 -10.86 -2.04
N LEU A 5 4.68 -11.56 -1.78
CA LEU A 5 4.33 -12.08 -0.45
C LEU A 5 5.41 -13.01 0.12
N ARG A 6 6.01 -13.85 -0.74
CA ARG A 6 7.13 -14.71 -0.34
C ARG A 6 8.39 -13.92 0.02
N ARG A 7 8.63 -12.78 -0.63
CA ARG A 7 9.78 -11.91 -0.37
C ARG A 7 9.60 -11.14 0.95
N ILE A 8 8.41 -10.60 1.18
CA ILE A 8 8.03 -9.90 2.41
C ILE A 8 8.15 -10.86 3.60
N ALA A 9 7.54 -12.04 3.50
CA ALA A 9 7.58 -13.04 4.56
C ALA A 9 8.98 -13.62 4.82
N ARG A 10 9.90 -13.62 3.84
CA ARG A 10 11.26 -14.16 3.99
C ARG A 10 12.29 -13.16 4.47
N GLN A 11 12.15 -11.88 4.14
CA GLN A 11 13.20 -10.90 4.42
C GLN A 11 13.01 -10.14 5.73
N GLY A 12 11.83 -10.20 6.36
CA GLY A 12 11.55 -9.37 7.55
C GLY A 12 11.84 -7.88 7.31
N GLY A 13 11.88 -7.48 6.03
CA GLY A 13 12.31 -6.18 5.57
C GLY A 13 11.10 -5.43 5.07
N GLY A 14 10.99 -4.18 5.50
CA GLY A 14 9.90 -3.30 5.16
C GLY A 14 9.66 -3.19 3.65
N VAL A 15 8.41 -2.92 3.31
CA VAL A 15 7.98 -2.73 1.92
C VAL A 15 7.72 -1.27 1.70
N GLU A 16 8.40 -0.69 0.71
CA GLU A 16 8.11 0.67 0.31
C GLU A 16 6.78 0.72 -0.46
N PHE A 17 5.88 1.59 -0.02
CA PHE A 17 4.60 1.86 -0.65
C PHE A 17 4.48 3.32 -1.06
N LYS A 18 3.79 3.52 -2.18
CA LYS A 18 3.16 4.77 -2.57
C LYS A 18 1.69 4.74 -2.17
N ALA A 19 1.24 5.75 -1.44
CA ALA A 19 -0.18 5.97 -1.19
C ALA A 19 -0.70 7.11 -2.07
N TYR A 20 -1.79 6.82 -2.78
CA TYR A 20 -2.51 7.79 -3.58
C TYR A 20 -3.90 8.04 -2.99
N ARG A 21 -4.31 9.29 -2.91
CA ARG A 21 -5.66 9.65 -2.48
C ARG A 21 -6.58 9.75 -3.70
N ARG A 22 -7.77 9.17 -3.56
CA ARG A 22 -8.88 9.27 -4.51
C ARG A 22 -9.81 10.45 -4.15
N PRO A 23 -10.59 10.99 -5.11
CA PRO A 23 -11.52 12.08 -4.86
C PRO A 23 -12.59 11.78 -3.78
N ASP A 24 -12.98 10.51 -3.62
CA ASP A 24 -13.92 10.05 -2.60
C ASP A 24 -13.29 9.91 -1.20
N GLY A 25 -11.99 10.21 -1.07
CA GLY A 25 -11.24 10.11 0.17
C GLY A 25 -10.69 8.72 0.47
N ALA A 26 -10.93 7.71 -0.37
CA ALA A 26 -10.26 6.42 -0.27
C ALA A 26 -8.78 6.53 -0.68
N PHE A 27 -7.98 5.54 -0.29
CA PHE A 27 -6.56 5.48 -0.64
C PHE A 27 -6.26 4.24 -1.49
N VAL A 28 -5.35 4.40 -2.43
CA VAL A 28 -4.77 3.32 -3.24
C VAL A 28 -3.33 3.14 -2.81
N LEU A 29 -2.99 1.94 -2.33
CA LEU A 29 -1.64 1.56 -1.93
C LEU A 29 -0.99 0.74 -3.04
N VAL A 30 0.19 1.19 -3.46
CA VAL A 30 0.96 0.56 -4.54
C VAL A 30 2.39 0.30 -4.03
N PRO A 31 2.89 -0.94 -4.01
CA PRO A 31 4.29 -1.21 -3.72
C PRO A 31 5.20 -0.46 -4.71
N ASP A 32 6.29 0.15 -4.24
CA ASP A 32 7.17 0.97 -5.09
C ASP A 32 7.84 0.14 -6.20
N CYS A 33 8.09 -1.15 -5.92
CA CYS A 33 8.60 -2.13 -6.88
C CYS A 33 7.62 -2.48 -8.01
N LEU A 34 6.36 -2.07 -7.93
CA LEU A 34 5.35 -2.29 -8.96
C LEU A 34 5.05 -0.98 -9.69
N VAL A 35 5.24 -0.99 -11.02
CA VAL A 35 4.86 0.11 -11.93
C VAL A 35 3.34 0.08 -12.17
N ALA A 36 2.53 0.09 -11.11
CA ALA A 36 1.07 -0.04 -11.20
C ALA A 36 0.35 1.32 -11.28
N SER A 37 1.01 2.40 -11.71
CA SER A 37 0.37 3.73 -11.73
C SER A 37 -0.68 3.87 -12.85
N ARG A 38 -0.47 3.27 -14.03
CA ARG A 38 -1.38 3.45 -15.18
C ARG A 38 -2.69 2.65 -15.10
N ASP A 39 -2.66 1.37 -14.72
CA ASP A 39 -3.89 0.56 -14.58
C ASP A 39 -4.73 1.03 -13.38
N ALA A 40 -4.08 1.40 -12.27
CA ALA A 40 -4.78 1.97 -11.11
C ALA A 40 -5.45 3.31 -11.45
N GLN A 41 -4.75 4.21 -12.16
CA GLN A 41 -5.32 5.49 -12.58
C GLN A 41 -6.44 5.33 -13.62
N GLY A 42 -6.31 4.37 -14.54
CA GLY A 42 -7.38 4.04 -15.49
C GLY A 42 -8.66 3.54 -14.83
N ARG A 43 -8.56 2.79 -13.72
CA ARG A 43 -9.71 2.23 -13.01
C ARG A 43 -10.31 3.14 -11.95
N HIS A 44 -9.49 3.93 -11.26
CA HIS A 44 -9.91 4.72 -10.09
C HIS A 44 -9.99 6.22 -10.36
N GLY A 45 -9.69 6.65 -11.59
CA GLY A 45 -9.66 8.05 -11.97
C GLY A 45 -8.37 8.75 -11.54
N PRO A 46 -8.34 10.09 -11.50
CA PRO A 46 -7.13 10.82 -11.12
C PRO A 46 -6.67 10.46 -9.70
N LEU A 47 -5.43 10.00 -9.59
CA LEU A 47 -4.79 9.60 -8.35
C LEU A 47 -3.74 10.65 -7.95
N THR A 48 -3.85 11.19 -6.74
CA THR A 48 -2.87 12.14 -6.21
C THR A 48 -1.94 11.42 -5.24
N LEU A 49 -0.64 11.37 -5.53
CA LEU A 49 0.35 10.83 -4.59
C LEU A 49 0.36 11.69 -3.33
N VAL A 50 0.14 11.08 -2.17
CA VAL A 50 0.09 11.77 -0.87
C VAL A 50 1.20 11.36 0.06
N ALA A 51 1.75 10.15 -0.07
CA ALA A 51 2.86 9.68 0.75
C ALA A 51 3.67 8.59 0.04
N ARG A 52 4.95 8.51 0.39
CA ARG A 52 5.79 7.32 0.24
C ARG A 52 6.22 6.89 1.63
N PHE A 53 6.19 5.59 1.89
CA PHE A 53 6.61 5.10 3.19
C PHE A 53 7.11 3.67 3.14
N ASP A 54 8.10 3.39 3.97
CA ASP A 54 8.49 2.05 4.32
C ASP A 54 7.64 1.60 5.51
N VAL A 55 7.13 0.38 5.46
CA VAL A 55 6.32 -0.16 6.54
C VAL A 55 6.60 -1.64 6.72
N ASP A 56 6.82 -1.99 7.98
CA ASP A 56 6.75 -3.37 8.41
C ASP A 56 5.31 -3.85 8.22
N CYS A 57 5.14 -4.90 7.43
CA CYS A 57 3.85 -5.51 7.14
C CYS A 57 3.68 -6.74 8.04
N PRO A 58 3.27 -6.60 9.31
CA PRO A 58 3.05 -7.75 10.18
C PRO A 58 1.99 -8.65 9.57
N LEU A 59 2.36 -9.91 9.31
CA LEU A 59 1.45 -10.91 8.75
C LEU A 59 0.28 -11.18 9.72
N ASP A 60 0.49 -11.03 11.03
CA ASP A 60 -0.57 -11.26 12.01
C ASP A 60 -1.63 -10.13 12.05
N ASP A 61 -1.41 -9.02 11.33
CA ASP A 61 -2.37 -7.93 11.23
C ASP A 61 -3.41 -8.20 10.11
N PRO A 62 -4.72 -8.30 10.44
CA PRO A 62 -5.76 -8.60 9.46
C PRO A 62 -5.92 -7.52 8.38
N VAL A 63 -5.57 -6.25 8.67
CA VAL A 63 -5.58 -5.16 7.70
C VAL A 63 -4.49 -5.41 6.66
N TRP A 64 -3.28 -5.73 7.11
CA TRP A 64 -2.16 -6.03 6.22
C TRP A 64 -2.39 -7.30 5.42
N HIS A 65 -2.97 -8.35 6.00
CA HIS A 65 -3.39 -9.53 5.26
C HIS A 65 -4.31 -9.21 4.10
N ARG A 66 -5.32 -8.34 4.31
CA ARG A 66 -6.22 -7.93 3.23
C ARG A 66 -5.51 -7.09 2.18
N VAL A 67 -4.71 -6.10 2.60
CA VAL A 67 -3.94 -5.24 1.69
C VAL A 67 -3.03 -6.08 0.79
N LEU A 68 -2.28 -7.01 1.38
CA LEU A 68 -1.37 -7.88 0.64
C LEU A 68 -2.11 -8.86 -0.28
N ALA A 69 -3.27 -9.37 0.13
CA ALA A 69 -4.12 -10.22 -0.73
C ALA A 69 -4.65 -9.44 -1.95
N ASP A 70 -5.09 -8.20 -1.76
CA ASP A 70 -5.54 -7.34 -2.86
C ASP A 70 -4.37 -7.03 -3.81
N ILE A 71 -3.18 -6.74 -3.27
CA ILE A 71 -1.97 -6.53 -4.08
C ILE A 71 -1.58 -7.79 -4.87
N ASP A 72 -1.65 -8.99 -4.29
CA ASP A 72 -1.35 -10.24 -5.01
C ASP A 72 -2.29 -10.39 -6.22
N ARG A 73 -3.57 -10.05 -6.01
CA ARG A 73 -4.64 -10.16 -7.01
C ARG A 73 -4.53 -9.14 -8.13
N GLN A 74 -4.34 -7.86 -7.82
CA GLN A 74 -4.46 -6.78 -8.81
C GLN A 74 -3.34 -5.73 -8.76
N SER A 75 -2.22 -6.03 -8.09
CA SER A 75 -1.00 -5.20 -8.00
C SER A 75 -1.14 -3.91 -7.18
N TYR A 76 -2.31 -3.64 -6.59
CA TYR A 76 -2.56 -2.54 -5.66
C TYR A 76 -3.68 -2.92 -4.70
N ALA A 77 -3.76 -2.21 -3.57
CA ALA A 77 -4.87 -2.33 -2.61
C ALA A 77 -5.66 -1.01 -2.53
N VAL A 78 -6.97 -1.12 -2.33
CA VAL A 78 -7.82 0.04 -2.05
C VAL A 78 -8.26 -0.03 -0.60
N VAL A 79 -7.93 0.97 0.18
CA VAL A 79 -8.31 1.07 1.59
C VAL A 79 -9.25 2.26 1.80
N ARG A 80 -10.16 2.11 2.76
CA ARG A 80 -11.08 3.18 3.16
C ARG A 80 -10.30 4.34 3.77
N ARG A 81 -10.93 5.52 3.81
CA ARG A 81 -10.36 6.75 4.31
C ARG A 81 -9.68 6.57 5.67
N ASP A 82 -10.41 6.09 6.68
CA ASP A 82 -9.89 6.00 8.06
C ASP A 82 -8.68 5.07 8.16
N THR A 83 -8.74 3.91 7.49
CA THR A 83 -7.62 2.97 7.41
C THR A 83 -6.43 3.57 6.69
N GLY A 84 -6.65 4.27 5.57
CA GLY A 84 -5.57 4.91 4.81
C GLY A 84 -4.91 6.05 5.59
N GLU A 85 -5.71 6.88 6.28
CA GLU A 85 -5.19 7.93 7.16
C GLU A 85 -4.38 7.35 8.32
N GLN A 86 -4.86 6.26 8.95
CA GLN A 86 -4.12 5.56 10.00
C GLN A 86 -2.79 4.99 9.49
N LEU A 87 -2.80 4.30 8.35
CA LEU A 87 -1.59 3.75 7.74
C LEU A 87 -0.59 4.84 7.40
N ILE A 88 -1.04 5.95 6.81
CA ILE A 88 -0.17 7.10 6.51
C ILE A 88 0.40 7.70 7.79
N ARG A 89 -0.38 7.85 8.87
CA ARG A 89 0.13 8.37 10.16
C ARG A 89 1.18 7.44 10.79
N LEU A 90 0.95 6.13 10.77
CA LEU A 90 1.91 5.15 11.31
C LEU A 90 3.22 5.16 10.51
N ALA A 91 3.10 5.35 9.20
CA ALA A 91 4.21 5.49 8.29
C ALA A 91 4.99 6.81 8.45
N THR A 92 4.31 7.95 8.59
CA THR A 92 4.97 9.26 8.74
C THR A 92 5.48 9.50 10.17
N GLY A 93 4.95 8.80 11.17
CA GLY A 93 5.52 8.75 12.53
C GLY A 93 6.84 7.97 12.62
N HIS A 94 7.14 7.13 11.63
CA HIS A 94 8.42 6.46 11.41
C HIS A 94 9.30 7.16 10.36
N ALA A 95 9.00 8.43 10.03
CA ALA A 95 9.91 9.22 9.22
C ALA A 95 11.23 9.39 9.99
N ILE A 96 12.23 8.60 9.59
CA ILE A 96 13.63 8.86 9.88
C ILE A 96 13.91 10.25 9.31
N VAL A 97 14.12 11.22 10.21
CA VAL A 97 14.79 12.49 9.90
C VAL A 97 16.26 12.19 9.69
#